data_AF-A0A2W1JIK9-F1
#
_entry.id   AF-A0A2W1JIK9-F1
#
_cell.length_a   1.000
_cell.length_b   1.000
_cell.length_c   1.000
_cell.angle_alpha   90.00
_cell.angle_beta   90.00
_cell.angle_gamma   90.00
#
_symmetry.space_group_name_H-M   'P 1'
#
loop_
_entity.id
_entity.type
_entity.pdbx_description
1 polymer ?
#
loop_
_entity_poly.entity_id
_entity_poly.type
_entity_poly.pdbx_seq_one_letter_code
_entity_poly.pdbx_strand_id
1 'polypeptide(L)'
;MFKRIAAIAIVMLMLTGCVSPDAGLKSFSDNIDGYNFLYPNGWVSVQVSGGADVVYRDLIEETENVSVVVSPVSGERNLTDLGDPTAVANGILNAVIAPPDSGVKASLVSAASREEEDKTYYKLDYKVELPIGNRHNLSSVVVRRGKLFTLNISAPEARWETVEPLFQEVVDSFSVY
;
A
#
# COMPACT_ATOMS: atom_id res chain seq x y z
N MET A 1 42.75 -15.35 -58.40
CA MET A 1 41.29 -15.55 -58.18
C MET A 1 41.11 -16.88 -57.46
N PHE A 2 40.62 -16.92 -56.21
CA PHE A 2 39.79 -17.99 -55.62
C PHE A 2 39.52 -17.68 -54.12
N LYS A 3 38.35 -17.04 -53.91
CA LYS A 3 37.38 -17.13 -52.82
C LYS A 3 37.86 -17.40 -51.37
N ARG A 4 37.79 -16.36 -50.53
CA ARG A 4 37.71 -16.48 -49.07
C ARG A 4 36.28 -16.89 -48.68
N ILE A 5 36.15 -18.03 -48.02
CA ILE A 5 34.89 -18.51 -47.43
C ILE A 5 34.73 -17.76 -46.10
N ALA A 6 33.80 -16.82 -46.04
CA ALA A 6 33.39 -16.18 -44.79
C ALA A 6 32.25 -17.00 -44.19
N ALA A 7 32.51 -17.65 -43.06
CA ALA A 7 31.49 -18.30 -42.25
C ALA A 7 30.63 -17.21 -41.60
N ILE A 8 29.34 -17.17 -41.96
CA ILE A 8 28.35 -16.30 -41.34
C ILE A 8 27.89 -16.99 -40.06
N ALA A 9 28.42 -16.58 -38.92
CA ALA A 9 27.88 -16.92 -37.61
C ALA A 9 26.69 -15.98 -37.33
N ILE A 10 25.47 -16.50 -37.46
CA ILE A 10 24.26 -15.80 -37.03
C ILE A 10 24.22 -15.83 -35.50
N VAL A 11 24.55 -14.71 -34.88
CA VAL A 11 24.33 -14.46 -33.46
C VAL A 11 22.86 -14.05 -33.31
N MET A 12 21.99 -14.99 -32.95
CA MET A 12 20.64 -14.67 -32.47
C MET A 12 20.76 -14.12 -31.06
N LEU A 13 20.86 -12.79 -30.97
CA LEU A 13 20.70 -12.06 -29.73
C LEU A 13 19.22 -12.16 -29.32
N MET A 14 18.93 -13.12 -28.43
CA MET A 14 17.64 -13.21 -27.75
C MET A 14 17.51 -11.97 -26.84
N LEU A 15 16.94 -10.89 -27.37
CA LEU A 15 16.41 -9.81 -26.55
C LEU A 15 15.19 -10.37 -25.81
N THR A 16 15.43 -11.00 -24.66
CA THR A 16 14.39 -11.24 -23.67
C THR A 16 13.98 -9.87 -23.14
N GLY A 17 12.95 -9.27 -23.75
CA GLY A 17 12.25 -8.17 -23.11
C GLY A 17 11.67 -8.68 -21.79
N CYS A 18 11.93 -7.98 -20.70
CA CYS A 18 11.16 -8.16 -19.47
C CYS A 18 9.72 -7.72 -19.77
N VAL A 19 8.88 -8.63 -20.26
CA VAL A 19 7.44 -8.48 -20.18
C VAL A 19 7.07 -8.96 -18.78
N SER A 20 7.02 -8.02 -17.84
CA SER A 20 6.22 -8.23 -16.64
C SER A 20 4.77 -8.41 -17.13
N PRO A 21 4.03 -9.44 -16.69
CA PRO A 21 2.59 -9.40 -16.85
C PRO A 21 2.11 -8.13 -16.14
N ASP A 22 1.63 -7.15 -16.91
CA ASP A 22 1.01 -5.95 -16.36
C ASP A 22 -0.18 -6.43 -15.53
N ALA A 23 0.00 -6.57 -14.21
CA ALA A 23 -1.05 -6.96 -13.26
C ALA A 23 -2.12 -5.85 -13.10
N GLY A 24 -2.19 -4.92 -14.05
CA GLY A 24 -3.00 -3.71 -13.93
C GLY A 24 -2.53 -2.80 -12.80
N LEU A 25 -1.27 -2.91 -12.36
CA LEU A 25 -0.69 -2.11 -11.28
C LEU A 25 0.41 -1.17 -11.80
N LYS A 26 0.53 0.01 -11.20
CA LYS A 26 1.57 1.00 -11.41
C LYS A 26 2.39 1.18 -10.15
N SER A 27 3.67 1.51 -10.29
CA SER A 27 4.54 1.80 -9.15
C SER A 27 4.58 3.29 -8.83
N PHE A 28 4.53 3.60 -7.55
CA PHE A 28 4.87 4.89 -6.97
C PHE A 28 6.13 4.74 -6.11
N SER A 29 6.97 5.78 -6.09
CA SER A 29 8.15 5.83 -5.21
C SER A 29 8.39 7.26 -4.74
N ASP A 30 8.47 7.43 -3.43
CA ASP A 30 8.94 8.66 -2.79
C ASP A 30 10.35 8.42 -2.22
N ASN A 31 11.35 8.97 -2.91
CA ASN A 31 12.75 8.85 -2.49
C ASN A 31 13.14 9.85 -1.38
N ILE A 32 12.29 10.84 -1.09
CA ILE A 32 12.53 11.85 -0.04
C ILE A 32 12.12 11.25 1.30
N ASP A 33 10.93 10.66 1.38
CA ASP A 33 10.44 10.00 2.59
C ASP A 33 10.85 8.53 2.70
N GLY A 34 11.25 7.91 1.58
CA GLY A 34 11.90 6.59 1.55
C GLY A 34 10.92 5.42 1.52
N TYR A 35 9.90 5.49 0.67
CA TYR A 35 8.94 4.41 0.51
C TYR A 35 8.50 4.20 -0.95
N ASN A 36 7.92 3.04 -1.23
CA ASN A 36 7.29 2.72 -2.52
C ASN A 36 6.09 1.78 -2.32
N PHE A 37 5.21 1.76 -3.31
CA PHE A 37 4.09 0.82 -3.39
C PHE A 37 3.59 0.69 -4.83
N LEU A 38 2.81 -0.35 -5.09
CA LEU A 38 2.02 -0.52 -6.29
C LEU A 38 0.58 -0.05 -6.06
N TYR A 39 -0.07 0.49 -7.10
CA TYR A 39 -1.45 0.93 -7.06
C TYR A 39 -2.17 0.64 -8.38
N PRO A 40 -3.51 0.52 -8.40
CA PRO A 40 -4.25 0.19 -9.62
C PRO A 40 -4.02 1.20 -10.75
N ASN A 41 -3.82 0.69 -11.95
CA ASN A 41 -3.68 1.50 -13.15
C ASN A 41 -4.98 2.28 -13.43
N GLY A 42 -4.84 3.49 -13.94
CA GLY A 42 -5.97 4.40 -14.18
C GLY A 42 -6.35 5.26 -12.97
N TRP A 43 -5.79 4.99 -11.79
CA TRP A 43 -5.99 5.85 -10.62
C TRP A 43 -5.18 7.15 -10.75
N VAL A 44 -5.76 8.24 -10.26
CA VAL A 44 -5.19 9.59 -10.34
C VAL A 44 -4.79 10.11 -8.97
N SER A 45 -3.69 10.85 -8.93
CA SER A 45 -3.23 11.52 -7.72
C SER A 45 -4.14 12.70 -7.39
N VAL A 46 -4.45 12.86 -6.10
CA VAL A 46 -5.28 13.95 -5.59
C VAL A 46 -4.60 14.57 -4.38
N GLN A 47 -4.52 15.90 -4.36
CA GLN A 47 -4.06 16.61 -3.18
C GLN A 47 -5.21 16.70 -2.17
N VAL A 48 -4.99 16.19 -0.96
CA VAL A 48 -5.92 16.35 0.15
C VAL A 48 -5.28 17.19 1.26
N SER A 49 -6.08 18.04 1.89
CA SER A 49 -5.71 18.67 3.16
C SER A 49 -5.93 17.66 4.28
N GLY A 50 -4.92 17.32 5.07
CA GLY A 50 -5.13 16.42 6.22
C GLY A 50 -3.99 15.48 6.60
N GLY A 51 -2.76 15.71 6.13
CA GLY A 51 -1.58 14.97 6.61
C GLY A 51 -1.31 13.64 5.91
N ALA A 52 -2.10 13.26 4.90
CA ALA A 52 -1.67 12.25 3.94
C ALA A 52 -0.56 12.83 3.07
N ASP A 53 0.48 12.03 2.87
CA ASP A 53 1.62 12.39 2.02
C ASP A 53 1.26 12.21 0.55
N VAL A 54 0.64 11.08 0.22
CA VAL A 54 0.10 10.81 -1.12
C VAL A 54 -1.28 10.18 -1.04
N VAL A 55 -2.13 10.53 -2.00
CA VAL A 55 -3.43 9.89 -2.22
C VAL A 55 -3.62 9.65 -3.71
N TYR A 56 -4.02 8.43 -4.05
CA TYR A 56 -4.53 8.06 -5.36
C TYR A 56 -5.96 7.56 -5.22
N ARG A 57 -6.81 7.87 -6.20
CA ARG A 57 -8.18 7.35 -6.27
C ARG A 57 -8.57 6.92 -7.67
N ASP A 58 -9.56 6.06 -7.77
CA ASP A 58 -10.16 5.67 -9.03
C ASP A 58 -10.84 6.86 -9.73
N LEU A 59 -10.82 6.88 -11.07
CA LEU A 59 -11.47 7.92 -11.88
C LEU A 59 -12.97 7.70 -12.05
N ILE A 60 -13.39 6.43 -12.10
CA ILE A 60 -14.78 6.02 -12.28
C ILE A 60 -15.42 5.89 -10.91
N GLU A 61 -14.72 5.23 -10.00
CA GLU A 61 -15.23 4.84 -8.69
C GLU A 61 -14.51 5.63 -7.60
N GLU A 62 -14.67 6.96 -7.62
CA GLU A 62 -13.85 7.93 -6.87
C GLU A 62 -13.72 7.70 -5.36
N THR A 63 -14.60 6.89 -4.80
CA THR A 63 -14.52 6.53 -3.39
C THR A 63 -13.46 5.44 -3.13
N GLU A 64 -13.03 4.67 -4.12
CA GLU A 64 -11.89 3.75 -4.01
C GLU A 64 -10.59 4.52 -4.05
N ASN A 65 -9.76 4.34 -3.02
CA ASN A 65 -8.53 5.11 -2.88
C ASN A 65 -7.46 4.36 -2.10
N VAL A 66 -6.21 4.76 -2.33
CA VAL A 66 -5.03 4.37 -1.57
C VAL A 66 -4.33 5.62 -1.11
N SER A 67 -3.85 5.61 0.12
CA SER A 67 -3.15 6.73 0.73
C SER A 67 -1.97 6.24 1.55
N VAL A 68 -0.96 7.09 1.67
CA VAL A 68 0.12 6.90 2.64
C VAL A 68 0.13 8.08 3.60
N VAL A 69 0.15 7.78 4.89
CA VAL A 69 0.35 8.75 5.97
C VAL A 69 1.69 8.46 6.61
N VAL A 70 2.47 9.52 6.83
CA VAL A 70 3.77 9.44 7.51
C VAL A 70 3.70 10.28 8.77
N SER A 71 3.89 9.65 9.93
CA SER A 71 3.80 10.32 11.24
C SER A 71 5.07 10.09 12.05
N PRO A 72 5.54 11.09 12.82
CA PRO A 72 6.70 10.90 13.69
C PRO A 72 6.36 9.94 14.84
N VAL A 73 7.32 9.09 15.20
CA VAL A 73 7.28 8.26 16.40
C VAL A 73 8.26 8.81 17.42
N SER A 74 7.83 8.97 18.67
CA SER A 74 8.74 9.42 19.72
C SER A 74 9.75 8.33 20.09
N GLY A 75 11.03 8.73 20.10
CA GLY A 75 12.15 7.85 20.38
C GLY A 75 12.52 6.90 19.23
N GLU A 76 13.59 6.13 19.42
CA GLU A 76 14.01 5.07 18.51
C GLU A 76 13.22 3.79 18.80
N ARG A 77 11.90 3.83 18.56
CA ARG A 77 11.02 2.67 18.75
C ARG A 77 10.86 1.88 17.47
N ASN A 78 10.81 0.56 17.59
CA ASN A 78 10.35 -0.34 16.54
C ASN A 78 8.82 -0.46 16.59
N LEU A 79 8.22 -1.02 15.52
CA LEU A 79 6.77 -1.22 15.47
C LEU A 79 6.26 -2.09 16.62
N THR A 80 7.01 -3.14 16.98
CA THR A 80 6.70 -4.05 18.09
C THR A 80 6.71 -3.37 19.46
N ASP A 81 7.43 -2.26 19.61
CA ASP A 81 7.44 -1.47 20.86
C ASP A 81 6.17 -0.63 21.00
N LEU A 82 5.39 -0.47 19.93
CA LEU A 82 4.08 0.20 19.94
C LEU A 82 2.95 -0.75 20.37
N GLY A 83 3.20 -2.05 20.36
CA GLY A 83 2.24 -3.10 20.71
C GLY A 83 2.22 -4.22 19.67
N ASP A 84 1.42 -5.25 19.93
CA ASP A 84 1.12 -6.28 18.93
C ASP A 84 0.22 -5.74 17.81
N PRO A 85 0.00 -6.49 16.71
CA PRO A 85 -0.83 -6.02 15.59
C PRO A 85 -2.23 -5.57 16.00
N THR A 86 -2.87 -6.26 16.94
CA THR A 86 -4.22 -5.94 17.40
C THR A 86 -4.23 -4.65 18.23
N ALA A 87 -3.24 -4.49 19.12
CA ALA A 87 -3.09 -3.29 19.94
C ALA A 87 -2.83 -2.05 19.08
N VAL A 88 -1.91 -2.14 18.12
CA VAL A 88 -1.62 -1.04 17.18
C VAL A 88 -2.84 -0.72 16.33
N ALA A 89 -3.54 -1.73 15.81
CA ALA A 89 -4.76 -1.52 15.04
C ALA A 89 -5.81 -0.77 15.84
N ASN A 90 -6.14 -1.23 17.04
CA ASN A 90 -7.10 -0.57 17.91
C ASN A 90 -6.67 0.86 18.28
N GLY A 91 -5.37 1.10 18.45
CA GLY A 91 -4.82 2.45 18.65
C GLY A 91 -5.12 3.36 17.47
N ILE A 92 -4.84 2.91 16.24
CA ILE A 92 -5.12 3.67 15.01
C ILE A 92 -6.62 3.89 14.83
N LEU A 93 -7.43 2.84 15.00
CA LEU A 93 -8.88 2.92 14.84
C LEU A 93 -9.50 3.93 15.81
N ASN A 94 -9.12 3.91 17.08
CA ASN A 94 -9.71 4.79 18.10
C ASN A 94 -9.15 6.21 18.11
N ALA A 95 -7.91 6.42 17.66
CA ALA A 95 -7.27 7.73 17.71
C ALA A 95 -7.45 8.54 16.42
N VAL A 96 -7.54 7.86 15.27
CA VAL A 96 -7.47 8.51 13.95
C VAL A 96 -8.73 8.26 13.13
N ILE A 97 -9.19 7.01 13.04
CA ILE A 97 -10.27 6.63 12.11
C ILE A 97 -11.66 6.89 12.69
N ALA A 98 -11.89 6.47 13.92
CA ALA A 98 -13.12 6.64 14.68
C ALA A 98 -12.84 7.25 16.07
N PRO A 99 -12.35 8.51 16.14
CA PRO A 99 -12.19 9.19 17.41
C PRO A 99 -13.51 9.24 18.21
N PRO A 100 -13.45 9.29 19.55
CA PRO A 100 -14.62 9.55 20.37
C PRO A 100 -15.40 10.76 19.86
N ASP A 101 -16.73 10.66 19.87
CA ASP A 101 -17.66 11.71 19.42
C ASP A 101 -17.60 12.09 17.92
N SER A 102 -16.83 11.36 17.10
CA SER A 102 -16.79 11.58 15.63
C SER A 102 -18.08 11.14 14.91
N GLY A 103 -18.91 10.32 15.55
CA GLY A 103 -20.06 9.66 14.93
C GLY A 103 -19.70 8.54 13.95
N VAL A 104 -18.41 8.23 13.81
CA VAL A 104 -17.88 7.13 13.00
C VAL A 104 -17.70 5.89 13.89
N LYS A 105 -17.98 4.70 13.36
CA LYS A 105 -17.63 3.44 14.02
C LYS A 105 -16.64 2.68 13.15
N ALA A 106 -15.63 2.09 13.79
CA ALA A 106 -14.69 1.21 13.13
C ALA A 106 -14.64 -0.14 13.85
N SER A 107 -14.49 -1.23 13.10
CA SER A 107 -14.37 -2.58 13.63
C SER A 107 -13.20 -3.30 12.98
N LEU A 108 -12.32 -3.86 13.81
CA LEU A 108 -11.20 -4.68 13.35
C LEU A 108 -11.72 -6.04 12.89
N VAL A 109 -11.40 -6.42 11.66
CA VAL A 109 -11.71 -7.73 11.08
C VAL A 109 -10.56 -8.69 11.34
N SER A 110 -9.33 -8.29 11.03
CA SER A 110 -8.12 -9.06 11.33
C SER A 110 -6.90 -8.17 11.49
N ALA A 111 -5.90 -8.68 12.22
CA ALA A 111 -4.60 -8.05 12.33
C ALA A 111 -3.53 -9.13 12.32
N ALA A 112 -2.52 -8.96 11.46
CA ALA A 112 -1.42 -9.90 11.31
C ALA A 112 -0.09 -9.15 11.23
N SER A 113 0.99 -9.85 11.57
CA SER A 113 2.35 -9.36 11.32
C SER A 113 3.00 -10.16 10.21
N ARG A 114 3.87 -9.50 9.43
CA ARG A 114 4.80 -10.14 8.51
C ARG A 114 6.19 -9.53 8.69
N GLU A 115 7.21 -10.36 8.57
CA GLU A 115 8.61 -9.94 8.55
C GLU A 115 9.10 -9.94 7.10
N GLU A 116 9.72 -8.85 6.69
CA GLU A 116 10.38 -8.75 5.39
C GLU A 116 11.75 -8.10 5.57
N GLU A 117 12.80 -8.85 5.25
CA GLU A 117 14.19 -8.48 5.51
C GLU A 117 14.46 -8.19 7.00
N ASP A 118 14.64 -6.92 7.35
CA ASP A 118 14.92 -6.36 8.67
C ASP A 118 13.74 -5.51 9.21
N LYS A 119 12.55 -5.64 8.59
CA LYS A 119 11.37 -4.80 8.87
C LYS A 119 10.16 -5.64 9.24
N THR A 120 9.53 -5.28 10.34
CA THR A 120 8.22 -5.80 10.74
C THR A 120 7.11 -4.92 10.18
N TYR A 121 6.18 -5.53 9.46
CA TYR A 121 4.96 -4.88 8.97
C TYR A 121 3.73 -5.45 9.67
N TYR A 122 2.79 -4.59 10.03
CA TYR A 122 1.46 -4.99 10.48
C TYR A 122 0.45 -4.79 9.36
N LYS A 123 -0.27 -5.86 9.05
CA LYS A 123 -1.37 -5.88 8.10
C LYS A 123 -2.69 -5.83 8.85
N LEU A 124 -3.44 -4.77 8.63
CA LEU A 124 -4.66 -4.48 9.38
C LEU A 124 -5.85 -4.47 8.43
N ASP A 125 -6.86 -5.26 8.75
CA ASP A 125 -8.10 -5.37 8.00
C ASP A 125 -9.24 -4.87 8.90
N TYR A 126 -9.98 -3.86 8.45
CA TYR A 126 -11.03 -3.26 9.26
C TYR A 126 -12.14 -2.61 8.42
N LYS A 127 -13.32 -2.52 9.03
CA LYS A 127 -14.49 -1.85 8.47
C LYS A 127 -14.73 -0.51 9.14
N VAL A 128 -15.26 0.44 8.37
CA VAL A 128 -15.67 1.76 8.85
C VAL A 128 -17.10 2.02 8.43
N GLU A 129 -17.97 2.28 9.40
CA GLU A 129 -19.37 2.64 9.18
C GLU A 129 -19.47 4.16 9.07
N LEU A 130 -19.94 4.64 7.91
CA LEU A 130 -20.17 6.06 7.64
C LEU A 130 -21.63 6.29 7.26
N PRO A 131 -22.20 7.49 7.54
CA PRO A 131 -23.55 7.82 7.11
C PRO A 131 -23.78 7.70 5.60
N ILE A 132 -22.72 7.88 4.81
CA ILE A 132 -22.75 7.86 3.35
C ILE A 132 -22.45 6.48 2.76
N GLY A 133 -22.16 5.48 3.59
CA GLY A 133 -21.88 4.10 3.16
C GLY A 133 -20.68 3.49 3.88
N ASN A 134 -20.81 2.20 4.19
CA ASN A 134 -19.76 1.44 4.86
C ASN A 134 -18.58 1.19 3.94
N ARG A 135 -17.40 1.11 4.53
CA ARG A 135 -16.13 0.92 3.83
C ARG A 135 -15.36 -0.23 4.45
N HIS A 136 -14.63 -0.93 3.61
CA HIS A 136 -13.67 -1.95 4.01
C HIS A 136 -12.27 -1.46 3.64
N ASN A 137 -11.34 -1.60 4.59
CA ASN A 137 -10.00 -1.04 4.50
C ASN A 137 -8.97 -2.13 4.78
N LEU A 138 -7.85 -2.03 4.08
CA LEU A 138 -6.66 -2.82 4.35
C LEU A 138 -5.48 -1.87 4.47
N SER A 139 -4.69 -2.04 5.53
CA SER A 139 -3.52 -1.22 5.78
C SER A 139 -2.26 -2.05 5.97
N SER A 140 -1.12 -1.51 5.55
CA SER A 140 0.22 -1.97 5.92
C SER A 140 0.91 -0.87 6.72
N VAL A 141 1.38 -1.23 7.92
CA VAL A 141 1.96 -0.31 8.90
C VAL A 141 3.38 -0.75 9.22
N VAL A 142 4.32 0.19 9.21
CA VAL A 142 5.74 -0.07 9.50
C VAL A 142 6.39 1.12 10.17
N VAL A 143 7.34 0.88 11.08
CA VAL A 143 8.20 1.93 11.64
C VAL A 143 9.59 1.85 11.03
N ARG A 144 10.09 2.99 10.53
CA ARG A 144 11.44 3.11 9.99
C ARG A 144 11.98 4.52 10.25
N ARG A 145 13.22 4.63 10.73
CA ARG A 145 13.91 5.92 10.99
C ARG A 145 13.07 6.91 11.81
N GLY A 146 12.43 6.43 12.88
CA GLY A 146 11.61 7.27 13.76
C GLY A 146 10.31 7.78 13.14
N LYS A 147 9.86 7.21 12.02
CA LYS A 147 8.59 7.51 11.36
C LYS A 147 7.73 6.25 11.29
N LEU A 148 6.43 6.41 11.56
CA LEU A 148 5.38 5.44 11.32
C LEU A 148 4.81 5.70 9.94
N PHE A 149 4.92 4.73 9.05
CA PHE A 149 4.31 4.75 7.74
C PHE A 149 3.07 3.87 7.76
N THR A 150 1.97 4.41 7.29
CA THR A 150 0.70 3.69 7.15
C THR A 150 0.23 3.85 5.71
N LEU A 151 0.34 2.78 4.92
CA LEU A 151 -0.39 2.67 3.67
C LEU A 151 -1.79 2.14 3.98
N ASN A 152 -2.82 2.80 3.45
CA ASN A 152 -4.21 2.36 3.58
C ASN A 152 -4.89 2.37 2.21
N ILE A 153 -5.49 1.24 1.83
CA ILE A 153 -6.36 1.14 0.66
C ILE A 153 -7.79 0.84 1.11
N SER A 154 -8.77 1.46 0.44
CA SER A 154 -10.14 1.55 0.92
C SER A 154 -11.14 1.46 -0.22
N ALA A 155 -12.20 0.68 -0.05
CA ALA A 155 -13.31 0.56 -1.00
C ALA A 155 -14.67 0.55 -0.29
N PRO A 156 -15.78 0.83 -1.01
CA PRO A 156 -17.11 0.53 -0.51
C PRO A 156 -17.24 -0.95 -0.15
N GLU A 157 -17.88 -1.25 0.98
CA GLU A 157 -18.11 -2.62 1.45
C GLU A 157 -18.75 -3.50 0.36
N ALA A 158 -19.70 -2.95 -0.39
CA ALA A 158 -20.42 -3.66 -1.45
C ALA A 158 -19.52 -4.13 -2.60
N ARG A 159 -18.32 -3.58 -2.75
CA ARG A 159 -17.35 -3.95 -3.78
C ARG A 159 -16.18 -4.77 -3.24
N TRP A 160 -16.08 -4.94 -1.92
CA TRP A 160 -14.90 -5.51 -1.28
C TRP A 160 -14.52 -6.88 -1.85
N GLU A 161 -15.47 -7.80 -1.95
CA GLU A 161 -15.21 -9.16 -2.48
C GLU A 161 -14.63 -9.14 -3.90
N THR A 162 -14.92 -8.11 -4.70
CA THR A 162 -14.40 -7.97 -6.06
C THR A 162 -12.98 -7.41 -6.08
N VAL A 163 -12.69 -6.43 -5.22
CA VAL A 163 -11.43 -5.68 -5.26
C VAL A 163 -10.39 -6.21 -4.28
N GLU A 164 -10.79 -7.02 -3.31
CA GLU A 164 -9.94 -7.55 -2.25
C GLU A 164 -8.66 -8.18 -2.80
N PRO A 165 -8.67 -9.10 -3.78
CA PRO A 165 -7.43 -9.71 -4.27
C PRO A 165 -6.41 -8.68 -4.76
N LEU A 166 -6.86 -7.67 -5.51
CA LEU A 166 -6.00 -6.59 -6.00
C LEU A 166 -5.50 -5.70 -4.86
N PHE A 167 -6.34 -5.43 -3.86
CA PHE A 167 -5.98 -4.60 -2.72
C PHE A 167 -4.98 -5.30 -1.79
N GLN A 168 -5.07 -6.63 -1.68
CA GLN A 168 -4.06 -7.46 -1.02
C GLN A 168 -2.69 -7.28 -1.71
N GLU A 169 -2.63 -7.35 -3.04
CA GLU A 169 -1.39 -7.11 -3.81
C GLU A 169 -0.82 -5.70 -3.58
N VAL A 170 -1.69 -4.68 -3.57
CA VAL A 170 -1.27 -3.29 -3.28
C VAL A 170 -0.64 -3.18 -1.90
N VAL A 171 -1.30 -3.71 -0.86
CA VAL A 171 -0.81 -3.62 0.52
C VAL A 171 0.46 -4.44 0.72
N ASP A 172 0.56 -5.60 0.08
CA ASP A 172 1.75 -6.46 0.17
C ASP A 172 2.95 -5.89 -0.59
N SER A 173 2.71 -5.03 -1.60
CA SER A 173 3.77 -4.32 -2.31
C SER A 173 4.39 -3.16 -1.55
N PHE A 174 3.81 -2.74 -0.42
CA PHE A 174 4.30 -1.59 0.33
C PHE A 174 5.67 -1.88 0.96
N SER A 175 6.64 -1.01 0.69
CA SER A 175 8.00 -1.14 1.22
C SER A 175 8.60 0.21 1.61
N VAL A 176 9.43 0.20 2.66
CA VAL A 176 10.16 1.37 3.17
C VAL A 176 11.67 1.07 3.24
N TYR A 177 12.52 2.08 2.98
CA TYR A 177 13.98 1.93 2.92
C TYR A 177 14.77 2.98 3.71
#